data_AF-A0A3B9PTA7-F1
#
_entry.id   AF-A0A3B9PTA7-F1
#
_cell.length_a   1.000
_cell.length_b   1.000
_cell.length_c   1.000
_cell.angle_alpha   90.00
_cell.angle_beta   90.00
_cell.angle_gamma   90.00
#
_symmetry.space_group_name_H-M   'P 1'
#
loop_
_entity.id
_entity.type
_entity.pdbx_description
1 polymer ?
#
loop_
_entity_poly.entity_id
_entity_poly.type
_entity_poly.pdbx_seq_one_letter_code
_entity_poly.pdbx_strand_id
1 'polypeptide(L)'
;QEEEGGAPRLSFDELHKLIEKALVENDAYDVAKSLVFSRSNHGAGNGHPGTSAPVDSSLIRLIRRSGQVVPWNSSKIEVAIRKAFLSLRLDSEPAVQVSDEVTRRAVATGQAFINIEDVQDIVQEELMKHGFFKVAESYILYRARRRVERETNVDHHEVRQDSMIVVKKKDGSTFFWDGLDLKKRITFASIGLDLCLNPEQIEESLRRSVFSEITEDDLRKTIILNAKTLIERDADFAKFAARILLTYIYEEVLGWDVAQHSIEEIRTFHAKEFKAYLKRGVGIKRLDKKMLKLDIDRLCKSIDPSADLDFDYLGIQTLYDRYLVIDKTGEVPRRLETPQFFWMRVAMGVFAHEENPEEQIISLYNLYKSRRFCSSTPTLFNAGTPHSQLSSCYLYKVDDTIESIMYRGIAENAFLSKWAGGLGGSWTAVRGTGSHIAGTNGESQGVIPFLKVANDTAVAVNQGGKRKGA
;
A
#
# COMPACT_ATOMS: atom_id res chain seq x y z
N GLN A 1 -38.16 1.50 50.56
CA GLN A 1 -37.15 1.32 51.62
C GLN A 1 -36.15 0.32 51.04
N GLU A 2 -35.30 0.76 50.09
CA GLU A 2 -33.98 1.39 50.34
C GLU A 2 -33.10 0.46 51.19
N GLU A 3 -32.18 -0.29 50.58
CA GLU A 3 -30.77 0.08 50.32
C GLU A 3 -29.98 0.37 51.60
N GLU A 4 -29.04 -0.52 51.92
CA GLU A 4 -27.72 -0.12 52.43
C GLU A 4 -26.66 -1.04 51.81
N GLY A 5 -25.75 -0.39 51.07
CA GLY A 5 -24.81 -0.98 50.13
C GLY A 5 -23.58 -1.62 50.79
N GLY A 6 -23.38 -2.90 50.50
CA GLY A 6 -22.08 -3.55 50.61
C GLY A 6 -21.32 -3.43 49.29
N ALA A 7 -20.17 -2.74 49.28
CA ALA A 7 -19.31 -2.68 48.09
C ALA A 7 -18.91 -4.09 47.62
N PRO A 8 -18.95 -4.39 46.30
CA PRO A 8 -18.63 -5.73 45.81
C PRO A 8 -17.15 -6.03 46.05
N ARG A 9 -16.87 -7.05 46.89
CA ARG A 9 -15.51 -7.57 47.08
C ARG A 9 -15.18 -8.46 45.88
N LEU A 10 -14.49 -7.89 44.90
CA LEU A 10 -13.93 -8.63 43.76
C LEU A 10 -12.89 -9.64 44.27
N SER A 11 -13.02 -10.89 43.83
CA SER A 11 -11.99 -11.90 44.06
C SER A 11 -10.73 -11.56 43.24
N PHE A 12 -9.57 -12.01 43.71
CA PHE A 12 -8.29 -11.75 43.02
C PHE A 12 -8.31 -12.29 41.58
N ASP A 13 -8.98 -13.40 41.33
CA ASP A 13 -9.10 -14.02 40.00
C ASP A 13 -10.03 -13.22 39.06
N GLU A 14 -11.08 -12.59 39.59
CA GLU A 14 -11.94 -11.68 38.82
C GLU A 14 -11.25 -10.35 38.53
N LEU A 15 -10.46 -9.82 39.47
CA LEU A 15 -9.63 -8.64 39.26
C LEU A 15 -8.62 -8.88 38.13
N HIS A 16 -7.97 -10.05 38.12
CA HIS A 16 -7.05 -10.42 37.05
C HIS A 16 -7.73 -10.55 35.69
N LYS A 17 -8.92 -11.14 35.62
CA LYS A 17 -9.70 -11.22 34.36
C LYS A 17 -10.12 -9.84 33.85
N LEU A 18 -10.46 -8.91 34.75
CA LEU A 18 -10.76 -7.53 34.38
C LEU A 18 -9.53 -6.79 33.86
N ILE A 19 -8.37 -6.97 34.50
CA ILE A 19 -7.10 -6.40 34.04
C ILE A 19 -6.69 -7.00 32.69
N GLU A 20 -6.82 -8.31 32.51
CA GLU A 20 -6.53 -8.99 31.24
C GLU A 20 -7.44 -8.48 30.12
N LYS A 21 -8.75 -8.36 30.39
CA LYS A 21 -9.71 -7.79 29.44
C LYS A 21 -9.37 -6.35 29.07
N ALA A 22 -9.04 -5.50 30.05
CA ALA A 22 -8.64 -4.11 29.80
C ALA A 22 -7.33 -4.01 28.99
N LEU A 23 -6.37 -4.89 29.22
CA LEU A 23 -5.10 -4.94 28.47
C LEU A 23 -5.33 -5.40 27.02
N VAL A 24 -6.22 -6.37 26.82
CA VAL A 24 -6.62 -6.86 25.49
C VAL A 24 -7.39 -5.78 24.71
N GLU A 25 -8.30 -5.06 25.37
CA GLU A 25 -9.05 -3.96 24.75
C GLU A 25 -8.18 -2.75 24.37
N ASN A 26 -6.96 -2.63 24.92
CA ASN A 26 -5.99 -1.58 24.61
C ASN A 26 -4.79 -2.10 23.80
N ASP A 27 -4.93 -3.23 23.10
CA ASP A 27 -3.93 -3.84 22.22
C ASP A 27 -2.58 -4.19 22.88
N ALA A 28 -2.54 -4.32 24.22
CA ALA A 28 -1.34 -4.69 24.98
C ALA A 28 -1.20 -6.21 25.16
N TYR A 29 -1.30 -6.96 24.05
CA TYR A 29 -1.40 -8.44 24.05
C TYR A 29 -0.19 -9.14 24.68
N ASP A 30 1.02 -8.59 24.51
CA ASP A 30 2.24 -9.20 25.03
C ASP A 30 2.31 -9.19 26.56
N VAL A 31 1.75 -8.14 27.18
CA VAL A 31 1.69 -7.98 28.64
C VAL A 31 0.57 -8.84 29.22
N ALA A 32 -0.60 -8.88 28.56
CA ALA A 32 -1.69 -9.77 28.94
C ALA A 32 -1.23 -11.25 28.91
N LYS A 33 -0.49 -11.63 27.86
CA LYS A 33 0.08 -12.97 27.70
C LYS A 33 1.08 -13.30 28.82
N SER A 34 1.94 -12.36 29.21
CA SER A 34 2.91 -12.56 30.31
C SER A 34 2.24 -12.74 31.68
N LEU A 35 1.15 -11.99 31.94
CA LEU A 35 0.35 -12.10 33.16
C LEU A 35 -0.33 -13.48 33.28
N VAL A 36 -0.84 -14.01 32.18
CA VAL A 36 -1.43 -15.37 32.12
C VAL A 36 -0.37 -16.43 32.38
N PHE A 37 0.84 -16.28 31.83
CA PHE A 37 1.93 -17.24 32.06
C PHE A 37 2.40 -17.27 33.52
N SER A 38 2.44 -16.12 34.21
CA SER A 38 2.84 -16.09 35.62
C SER A 38 1.84 -16.82 36.52
N ARG A 39 0.55 -16.83 36.16
CA ARG A 39 -0.52 -17.55 36.87
C ARG A 39 -0.33 -19.07 36.82
N SER A 40 0.04 -19.60 35.65
CA SER A 40 0.25 -21.04 35.44
C SER A 40 1.43 -21.62 36.24
N ASN A 41 2.41 -20.81 36.64
CA ASN A 41 3.58 -21.28 37.40
C ASN A 41 3.35 -21.42 38.91
N HIS A 42 2.22 -20.98 39.45
CA HIS A 42 1.88 -21.13 40.87
C HIS A 42 0.96 -22.34 41.19
N GLY A 43 0.59 -23.15 40.19
CA GLY A 43 -0.36 -24.26 40.36
C GLY A 43 0.20 -25.68 40.31
N ALA A 44 1.52 -25.89 40.18
CA ALA A 44 2.09 -27.23 39.95
C ALA A 44 2.48 -27.95 41.26
N GLY A 45 1.69 -28.95 41.68
CA GLY A 45 2.02 -29.89 42.74
C GLY A 45 1.73 -31.35 42.36
N ASN A 46 2.80 -32.10 42.11
CA ASN A 46 3.03 -33.57 42.12
C ASN A 46 1.89 -34.60 41.91
N GLY A 47 2.13 -35.53 40.97
CA GLY A 47 1.54 -36.88 40.93
C GLY A 47 2.13 -37.76 39.81
N HIS A 48 2.64 -38.95 40.15
CA HIS A 48 3.34 -39.93 39.30
C HIS A 48 2.39 -40.89 38.52
N PRO A 49 2.89 -41.76 37.61
CA PRO A 49 2.16 -42.22 36.42
C PRO A 49 1.45 -43.57 36.60
N GLY A 50 0.32 -43.77 35.88
CA GLY A 50 -0.32 -45.08 35.76
C GLY A 50 -1.59 -45.09 34.89
N THR A 51 -1.58 -45.98 33.89
CA THR A 51 -2.73 -46.57 33.15
C THR A 51 -3.57 -45.70 32.22
N SER A 52 -3.78 -46.24 31.02
CA SER A 52 -4.53 -45.73 29.87
C SER A 52 -5.98 -45.37 30.21
N ALA A 53 -6.25 -44.08 30.38
CA ALA A 53 -7.60 -43.52 30.34
C ALA A 53 -7.90 -43.03 28.91
N PRO A 54 -9.14 -43.18 28.40
CA PRO A 54 -9.55 -42.54 27.16
C PRO A 54 -9.41 -41.02 27.33
N VAL A 55 -8.67 -40.40 26.41
CA VAL A 55 -8.44 -38.96 26.42
C VAL A 55 -9.78 -38.25 26.22
N ASP A 56 -10.13 -37.33 27.12
CA ASP A 56 -11.37 -36.56 27.03
C ASP A 56 -11.31 -35.60 25.83
N SER A 57 -11.77 -36.09 24.67
CA SER A 57 -11.77 -35.37 23.40
C SER A 57 -12.85 -34.28 23.32
N SER A 58 -13.64 -34.08 24.38
CA SER A 58 -14.71 -33.05 24.43
C SER A 58 -14.19 -31.61 24.41
N LEU A 59 -12.88 -31.41 24.59
CA LEU A 59 -12.22 -30.11 24.68
C LEU A 59 -11.77 -29.53 23.32
N ILE A 60 -11.85 -30.29 22.22
CA ILE A 60 -11.36 -29.84 20.90
C ILE A 60 -12.48 -29.80 19.88
N ARG A 61 -12.50 -28.74 19.08
CA ARG A 61 -13.39 -28.60 17.94
C ARG A 61 -12.60 -28.49 16.63
N LEU A 62 -13.11 -29.14 15.59
CA LEU A 62 -12.48 -29.18 14.27
C LEU A 62 -13.11 -28.13 13.35
N ILE A 63 -12.28 -27.31 12.73
CA ILE A 63 -12.70 -26.37 11.68
C ILE A 63 -12.61 -27.08 10.33
N ARG A 64 -13.76 -27.28 9.68
CA ARG A 64 -13.84 -27.85 8.32
C ARG A 64 -13.33 -26.85 7.28
N ARG A 65 -13.00 -27.36 6.08
CA ARG A 65 -12.59 -26.54 4.93
C ARG A 65 -13.64 -25.50 4.50
N SER A 66 -14.90 -25.70 4.88
CA SER A 66 -16.03 -24.77 4.65
C SER A 66 -16.17 -23.70 5.74
N GLY A 67 -15.27 -23.65 6.74
CA GLY A 67 -15.37 -22.77 7.90
C GLY A 67 -16.31 -23.27 9.01
N GLN A 68 -17.04 -24.37 8.80
CA GLN A 68 -17.95 -24.94 9.80
C GLN A 68 -17.17 -25.62 10.93
N VAL A 69 -17.49 -25.27 12.18
CA VAL A 69 -16.93 -25.91 13.38
C VAL A 69 -17.76 -27.15 13.74
N VAL A 70 -17.09 -28.30 13.91
CA VAL A 70 -17.73 -29.55 14.34
C VAL A 70 -17.02 -30.17 15.54
N PRO A 71 -17.71 -30.98 16.36
CA PRO A 71 -17.07 -31.74 17.44
C PRO A 71 -15.98 -32.66 16.91
N TRP A 72 -14.91 -32.87 17.68
CA TRP A 72 -13.89 -33.86 17.35
C TRP A 72 -14.50 -35.26 17.26
N ASN A 73 -14.10 -36.03 16.26
CA ASN A 73 -14.58 -37.40 16.05
C ASN A 73 -13.42 -38.27 15.54
N SER A 74 -12.84 -39.07 16.43
CA SER A 74 -11.71 -39.95 16.14
C SER A 74 -12.06 -41.05 15.12
N SER A 75 -13.29 -41.56 15.13
CA SER A 75 -13.74 -42.61 14.19
C SER A 75 -13.65 -42.17 12.72
N LYS A 76 -13.81 -40.88 12.42
CA LYS A 76 -13.62 -40.36 11.05
C LYS A 76 -12.17 -40.38 10.60
N ILE A 77 -11.23 -40.17 11.53
CA ILE A 77 -9.79 -40.22 11.28
C ILE A 77 -9.37 -41.68 11.05
N GLU A 78 -9.84 -42.59 11.91
CA GLU A 78 -9.62 -44.03 11.76
C GLU A 78 -10.10 -44.54 10.39
N VAL A 79 -11.32 -44.19 9.97
CA VAL A 79 -11.87 -44.59 8.66
C VAL A 79 -11.01 -44.08 7.50
N ALA A 80 -10.47 -42.86 7.60
CA ALA A 80 -9.60 -42.31 6.56
C ALA A 80 -8.27 -43.07 6.47
N ILE A 81 -7.68 -43.41 7.62
CA ILE A 81 -6.45 -44.20 7.69
C ILE A 81 -6.69 -45.62 7.19
N ARG A 82 -7.76 -46.29 7.61
CA ARG A 82 -8.13 -47.64 7.13
C ARG A 82 -8.27 -47.69 5.61
N LYS A 83 -8.89 -46.67 5.01
CA LYS A 83 -9.01 -46.57 3.55
C LYS A 83 -7.65 -46.50 2.85
N ALA A 84 -6.66 -45.84 3.46
CA ALA A 84 -5.30 -45.80 2.92
C ALA A 84 -4.62 -47.16 2.98
N PHE A 85 -4.73 -47.90 4.11
CA PHE A 85 -4.23 -49.28 4.22
C PHE A 85 -4.89 -50.22 3.20
N LEU A 86 -6.22 -50.16 3.10
CA LEU A 86 -6.99 -51.00 2.17
C LEU A 86 -6.70 -50.67 0.69
N SER A 87 -6.38 -49.42 0.36
CA SER A 87 -5.98 -49.04 -1.01
C SER A 87 -4.73 -49.77 -1.52
N LEU A 88 -3.87 -50.20 -0.58
CA LEU A 88 -2.65 -50.95 -0.86
C LEU A 88 -2.81 -52.45 -0.57
N ARG A 89 -4.03 -52.92 -0.27
CA ARG A 89 -4.34 -54.30 0.15
C ARG A 89 -3.53 -54.75 1.37
N LEU A 90 -3.21 -53.82 2.27
CA LEU A 90 -2.52 -54.09 3.53
C LEU A 90 -3.52 -54.26 4.66
N ASP A 91 -3.08 -54.91 5.75
CA ASP A 91 -3.87 -55.01 6.97
C ASP A 91 -4.13 -53.62 7.58
N SER A 92 -5.37 -53.38 7.97
CA SER A 92 -5.83 -52.09 8.49
C SER A 92 -5.93 -52.06 10.01
N GLU A 93 -5.57 -53.15 10.71
CA GLU A 93 -5.51 -53.21 12.17
C GLU A 93 -4.72 -52.04 12.80
N PRO A 94 -3.54 -51.63 12.28
CA PRO A 94 -2.77 -50.53 12.86
C PRO A 94 -3.45 -49.15 12.78
N ALA A 95 -4.52 -49.00 12.00
CA ALA A 95 -5.22 -47.72 11.83
C ALA A 95 -5.86 -47.21 13.14
N VAL A 96 -6.25 -48.11 14.04
CA VAL A 96 -6.83 -47.75 15.35
C VAL A 96 -5.78 -47.04 16.19
N GLN A 97 -4.61 -47.67 16.36
CA GLN A 97 -3.51 -47.12 17.16
C GLN A 97 -3.03 -45.77 16.62
N VAL A 98 -2.88 -45.64 15.30
CA VAL A 98 -2.49 -44.35 14.69
C VAL A 98 -3.55 -43.27 14.91
N SER A 99 -4.83 -43.61 14.84
CA SER A 99 -5.92 -42.64 15.07
C SER A 99 -6.01 -42.14 16.53
N ASP A 100 -5.67 -43.01 17.49
CA ASP A 100 -5.60 -42.66 18.90
C ASP A 100 -4.41 -41.74 19.18
N GLU A 101 -3.25 -41.98 18.54
CA GLU A 101 -2.08 -41.13 18.67
C GLU A 101 -2.31 -39.74 18.05
N VAL A 102 -2.98 -39.68 16.89
CA VAL A 102 -3.38 -38.42 16.25
C VAL A 102 -4.29 -37.62 17.19
N THR A 103 -5.24 -38.28 17.85
CA THR A 103 -6.14 -37.64 18.82
C THR A 103 -5.36 -37.14 20.04
N ARG A 104 -4.45 -37.95 20.59
CA ARG A 104 -3.61 -37.55 21.74
C ARG A 104 -2.73 -36.35 21.39
N ARG A 105 -2.14 -36.34 20.20
CA ARG A 105 -1.30 -35.24 19.73
C ARG A 105 -2.09 -33.97 19.46
N ALA A 106 -3.31 -34.09 18.90
CA ALA A 106 -4.22 -32.96 18.75
C ALA A 106 -4.56 -32.33 20.11
N VAL A 107 -4.82 -33.14 21.14
CA VAL A 107 -5.07 -32.66 22.52
C VAL A 107 -3.83 -32.03 23.15
N ALA A 108 -2.65 -32.60 22.93
CA ALA A 108 -1.40 -32.08 23.45
C ALA A 108 -1.02 -30.70 22.89
N THR A 109 -1.61 -30.25 21.78
CA THR A 109 -1.38 -28.89 21.26
C THR A 109 -1.95 -27.80 22.17
N GLY A 110 -2.87 -28.12 23.07
CA GLY A 110 -3.54 -27.16 23.97
C GLY A 110 -4.48 -26.19 23.25
N GLN A 111 -4.75 -26.40 21.96
CA GLN A 111 -5.65 -25.56 21.17
C GLN A 111 -7.10 -26.05 21.28
N ALA A 112 -8.03 -25.13 21.57
CA ALA A 112 -9.47 -25.44 21.59
C ALA A 112 -10.07 -25.67 20.20
N PHE A 113 -9.43 -25.14 19.15
CA PHE A 113 -9.84 -25.27 17.75
C PHE A 113 -8.65 -25.68 16.88
N ILE A 114 -8.85 -26.63 15.98
CA ILE A 114 -7.81 -27.13 15.06
C ILE A 114 -8.35 -27.17 13.63
N ASN A 115 -7.55 -26.75 12.64
CA ASN A 115 -7.98 -26.84 11.24
C ASN A 115 -7.82 -28.26 10.71
N ILE A 116 -8.68 -28.62 9.76
CA ILE A 116 -8.65 -29.93 9.10
C ILE A 116 -7.33 -30.23 8.35
N GLU A 117 -6.61 -29.21 7.88
CA GLU A 117 -5.28 -29.43 7.28
C GLU A 117 -4.26 -29.82 8.35
N ASP A 118 -4.27 -29.16 9.51
CA ASP A 118 -3.38 -29.47 10.64
C ASP A 118 -3.59 -30.91 11.12
N VAL A 119 -4.85 -31.36 11.19
CA VAL A 119 -5.17 -32.77 11.50
C VAL A 119 -4.63 -33.73 10.43
N GLN A 120 -4.71 -33.37 9.14
CA GLN A 120 -4.18 -34.20 8.07
C GLN A 120 -2.66 -34.29 8.10
N ASP A 121 -1.97 -33.23 8.51
CA ASP A 121 -0.53 -33.20 8.65
C ASP A 121 -0.08 -34.05 9.84
N ILE A 122 -0.81 -34.00 10.97
CA ILE A 122 -0.60 -34.92 12.11
C ILE A 122 -0.78 -36.38 11.67
N VAL A 123 -1.81 -36.70 10.87
CA VAL A 123 -2.02 -38.07 10.35
C VAL A 123 -0.84 -38.55 9.50
N GLN A 124 -0.30 -37.69 8.63
CA GLN A 124 0.86 -38.04 7.80
C GLN A 124 2.10 -38.32 8.65
N GLU A 125 2.38 -37.43 9.61
CA GLU A 125 3.53 -37.59 10.49
C GLU A 125 3.42 -38.85 11.35
N GLU A 126 2.24 -39.17 11.89
CA GLU A 126 2.06 -40.38 12.71
C GLU A 126 2.16 -41.66 11.87
N LEU A 127 1.69 -41.66 10.62
CA LEU A 127 1.91 -42.78 9.70
C LEU A 127 3.40 -42.99 9.39
N MET A 128 4.16 -41.90 9.22
CA MET A 128 5.61 -41.97 8.99
C MET A 128 6.38 -42.44 10.23
N LYS A 129 6.02 -41.95 11.43
CA LYS A 129 6.67 -42.34 12.69
C LYS A 129 6.50 -43.82 13.01
N HIS A 130 5.36 -44.40 12.68
CA HIS A 130 5.09 -45.83 12.87
C HIS A 130 5.67 -46.70 11.73
N GLY A 131 6.46 -46.13 10.82
CA GLY A 131 7.15 -46.86 9.76
C GLY A 131 6.27 -47.22 8.56
N PHE A 132 5.04 -46.71 8.49
CA PHE A 132 4.10 -46.99 7.39
C PHE A 132 4.30 -46.04 6.20
N PHE A 133 5.54 -45.95 5.70
CA PHE A 133 5.93 -45.00 4.66
C PHE A 133 5.11 -45.12 3.37
N LYS A 134 4.86 -46.35 2.90
CA LYS A 134 4.06 -46.59 1.68
C LYS A 134 2.59 -46.19 1.85
N VAL A 135 2.05 -46.34 3.05
CA VAL A 135 0.67 -45.93 3.36
C VAL A 135 0.58 -44.41 3.49
N ALA A 136 1.57 -43.77 4.12
CA ALA A 136 1.69 -42.32 4.16
C ALA A 136 1.78 -41.72 2.76
N GLU A 137 2.62 -42.29 1.88
CA GLU A 137 2.73 -41.88 0.48
C GLU A 137 1.40 -42.00 -0.27
N SER A 138 0.70 -43.15 -0.15
CA SER A 138 -0.62 -43.33 -0.75
C SER A 138 -1.66 -42.33 -0.22
N TYR A 139 -1.63 -42.04 1.09
CA TYR A 139 -2.50 -41.06 1.73
C TYR A 139 -2.23 -39.63 1.24
N ILE A 140 -0.95 -39.26 1.08
CA ILE A 140 -0.52 -37.95 0.54
C ILE A 140 -0.95 -37.82 -0.92
N LEU A 141 -0.71 -38.84 -1.74
CA LEU A 141 -1.12 -38.86 -3.15
C LEU A 141 -2.64 -38.79 -3.29
N TYR A 142 -3.39 -39.48 -2.43
CA TYR A 142 -4.86 -39.39 -2.39
C TYR A 142 -5.34 -38.00 -1.97
N ARG A 143 -4.73 -37.39 -0.94
CA ARG A 143 -5.02 -36.01 -0.51
C ARG A 143 -4.75 -35.01 -1.63
N ALA A 144 -3.61 -35.14 -2.31
CA ALA A 144 -3.22 -34.30 -3.44
C ALA A 144 -4.17 -34.48 -4.63
N ARG A 145 -4.49 -35.72 -5.01
CA ARG A 145 -5.45 -36.00 -6.08
C ARG A 145 -6.84 -35.47 -5.75
N ARG A 146 -7.32 -35.63 -4.52
CA ARG A 146 -8.60 -35.04 -4.07
C ARG A 146 -8.55 -33.53 -3.99
N ARG A 147 -7.39 -32.90 -3.77
CA ARG A 147 -7.22 -31.45 -3.85
C ARG A 147 -7.41 -31.00 -5.30
N VAL A 148 -6.72 -31.64 -6.24
CA VAL A 148 -6.83 -31.38 -7.68
C VAL A 148 -8.24 -31.68 -8.21
N GLU A 149 -8.85 -32.82 -7.86
CA GLU A 149 -10.23 -33.16 -8.27
C GLU A 149 -11.27 -32.17 -7.75
N ARG A 150 -11.02 -31.49 -6.63
CA ARG A 150 -11.89 -30.42 -6.13
C ARG A 150 -11.63 -29.09 -6.84
N GLU A 151 -10.42 -28.87 -7.31
CA GLU A 151 -10.05 -27.74 -8.16
C GLU A 151 -10.60 -27.92 -9.60
N THR A 152 -10.71 -29.16 -10.09
CA THR A 152 -11.14 -29.47 -11.47
C THR A 152 -12.62 -29.81 -11.63
N ASN A 153 -13.30 -30.38 -10.64
CA ASN A 153 -14.69 -30.84 -10.77
C ASN A 153 -15.73 -29.77 -10.37
N VAL A 154 -15.41 -28.49 -10.61
CA VAL A 154 -16.36 -27.38 -10.53
C VAL A 154 -16.99 -27.21 -11.91
N ASP A 155 -17.88 -28.14 -12.27
CA ASP A 155 -18.67 -28.03 -13.51
C ASP A 155 -19.98 -27.25 -13.25
N HIS A 156 -20.33 -26.41 -14.20
CA HIS A 156 -21.20 -25.24 -14.08
C HIS A 156 -22.67 -25.53 -13.73
N HIS A 157 -23.19 -24.92 -12.65
CA HIS A 157 -24.53 -24.27 -12.55
C HIS A 157 -24.92 -23.94 -11.09
N GLU A 158 -24.13 -23.13 -10.39
CA GLU A 158 -24.64 -22.29 -9.30
C GLU A 158 -23.96 -20.93 -9.43
N VAL A 159 -24.74 -19.86 -9.42
CA VAL A 159 -24.22 -18.50 -9.30
C VAL A 159 -23.30 -18.49 -8.08
N ARG A 160 -21.99 -18.31 -8.28
CA ARG A 160 -21.00 -18.27 -7.19
C ARG A 160 -21.39 -17.17 -6.20
N GLN A 161 -22.08 -17.57 -5.13
CA GLN A 161 -22.44 -16.69 -4.02
C GLN A 161 -21.20 -16.29 -3.20
N ASP A 162 -20.09 -17.01 -3.36
CA ASP A 162 -18.77 -16.76 -2.73
C ASP A 162 -17.90 -15.70 -3.43
N SER A 163 -18.38 -15.05 -4.50
CA SER A 163 -17.60 -14.03 -5.24
C SER A 163 -17.95 -12.58 -4.88
N MET A 164 -19.01 -12.38 -4.10
CA MET A 164 -19.49 -11.05 -3.72
C MET A 164 -18.91 -10.64 -2.38
N ILE A 165 -18.10 -9.58 -2.40
CA ILE A 165 -17.51 -9.00 -1.19
C ILE A 165 -18.36 -7.81 -0.77
N VAL A 166 -18.77 -7.75 0.48
CA VAL A 166 -19.45 -6.56 1.01
C VAL A 166 -18.42 -5.44 1.15
N VAL A 167 -18.63 -4.32 0.48
CA VAL A 167 -17.74 -3.16 0.54
C VAL A 167 -18.45 -2.00 1.25
N LYS A 168 -17.77 -1.39 2.22
CA LYS A 168 -18.25 -0.22 2.96
C LYS A 168 -17.86 1.08 2.23
N LYS A 169 -18.86 1.88 1.87
CA LYS A 169 -18.67 3.23 1.35
C LYS A 169 -18.36 4.23 2.48
N LYS A 170 -17.88 5.41 2.10
CA LYS A 170 -17.58 6.49 3.06
C LYS A 170 -18.81 7.02 3.81
N ASP A 171 -20.00 6.89 3.23
CA ASP A 171 -21.26 7.30 3.84
C ASP A 171 -21.83 6.26 4.83
N GLY A 172 -21.13 5.14 5.05
CA GLY A 172 -21.54 4.04 5.92
C GLY A 172 -22.48 3.03 5.24
N SER A 173 -22.93 3.27 4.00
CA SER A 173 -23.68 2.30 3.22
C SER A 173 -22.78 1.16 2.73
N THR A 174 -23.38 0.01 2.46
CA THR A 174 -22.68 -1.16 1.92
C THR A 174 -23.21 -1.52 0.54
N PHE A 175 -22.34 -2.04 -0.32
CA PHE A 175 -22.72 -2.65 -1.59
C PHE A 175 -21.95 -3.95 -1.82
N PHE A 176 -22.48 -4.81 -2.69
CA PHE A 176 -21.80 -6.04 -3.08
C PHE A 176 -20.89 -5.77 -4.26
N TRP A 177 -19.61 -6.10 -4.10
CA TRP A 177 -18.61 -6.02 -5.14
C TRP A 177 -18.43 -7.38 -5.81
N ASP A 178 -18.73 -7.44 -7.11
CA ASP A 178 -18.60 -8.64 -7.96
C ASP A 178 -17.22 -8.76 -8.64
N GLY A 179 -16.44 -7.68 -8.61
CA GLY A 179 -15.14 -7.54 -9.28
C GLY A 179 -15.19 -7.52 -10.80
N LEU A 180 -16.34 -7.17 -11.39
CA LEU A 180 -16.45 -6.90 -12.82
C LEU A 180 -15.56 -5.72 -13.24
N ASP A 181 -15.47 -4.69 -12.41
CA ASP A 181 -14.55 -3.57 -12.61
C ASP A 181 -13.09 -4.04 -12.59
N LEU A 182 -12.70 -4.92 -11.65
CA LEU A 182 -11.35 -5.47 -11.56
C LEU A 182 -10.97 -6.24 -12.81
N LYS A 183 -11.87 -7.08 -13.35
CA LYS A 183 -11.63 -7.79 -14.62
C LYS A 183 -11.36 -6.81 -15.76
N LYS A 184 -12.17 -5.75 -15.87
CA LYS A 184 -11.96 -4.71 -16.90
C LYS A 184 -10.66 -3.93 -16.68
N ARG A 185 -10.26 -3.66 -15.43
CA ARG A 185 -8.96 -3.07 -15.10
C ARG A 185 -7.80 -3.98 -15.50
N ILE A 186 -7.91 -5.29 -15.28
CA ILE A 186 -6.91 -6.28 -15.72
C ILE A 186 -6.81 -6.24 -17.25
N THR A 187 -7.93 -6.29 -17.97
CA THR A 187 -7.94 -6.19 -19.44
C THR A 187 -7.26 -4.91 -19.91
N PHE A 188 -7.57 -3.76 -19.30
CA PHE A 188 -6.93 -2.48 -19.63
C PHE A 188 -5.42 -2.51 -19.32
N ALA A 189 -5.02 -3.02 -18.17
CA ALA A 189 -3.63 -3.04 -17.74
C ALA A 189 -2.77 -3.98 -18.59
N SER A 190 -3.34 -5.06 -19.13
CA SER A 190 -2.64 -6.04 -19.96
C SER A 190 -2.44 -5.63 -21.42
N ILE A 191 -2.95 -4.49 -21.88
CA ILE A 191 -2.89 -4.08 -23.30
C ILE A 191 -1.44 -4.06 -23.82
N GLY A 192 -1.13 -4.93 -24.78
CA GLY A 192 0.20 -4.97 -25.42
C GLY A 192 1.34 -5.37 -24.49
N LEU A 193 1.07 -6.08 -23.39
CA LEU A 193 2.08 -6.71 -22.52
C LEU A 193 2.09 -8.22 -22.73
N ASP A 194 3.25 -8.84 -22.54
CA ASP A 194 3.40 -10.29 -22.55
C ASP A 194 3.56 -10.79 -21.10
N LEU A 195 2.42 -11.01 -20.44
CA LEU A 195 2.41 -11.36 -19.02
C LEU A 195 2.60 -12.86 -18.81
N CYS A 196 3.45 -13.23 -17.85
CA CYS A 196 3.72 -14.63 -17.51
C CYS A 196 2.59 -15.35 -16.76
N LEU A 197 1.51 -14.65 -16.42
CA LEU A 197 0.32 -15.19 -15.73
C LEU A 197 -0.92 -15.00 -16.59
N ASN A 198 -1.85 -15.94 -16.52
CA ASN A 198 -3.15 -15.80 -17.19
C ASN A 198 -4.08 -14.82 -16.42
N PRO A 199 -5.13 -14.28 -17.06
CA PRO A 199 -6.03 -13.32 -16.42
C PRO A 199 -6.65 -13.81 -15.11
N GLU A 200 -6.97 -15.10 -15.00
CA GLU A 200 -7.56 -15.70 -13.80
C GLU A 200 -6.57 -15.72 -12.62
N GLN A 201 -5.31 -16.08 -12.88
CA GLN A 201 -4.23 -16.06 -11.88
C GLN A 201 -3.90 -14.63 -11.41
N ILE A 202 -3.96 -13.67 -12.34
CA ILE A 202 -3.81 -12.25 -12.01
C ILE A 202 -4.97 -11.81 -11.12
N GLU A 203 -6.22 -12.12 -11.49
CA GLU A 203 -7.40 -11.79 -10.69
C GLU A 203 -7.30 -12.37 -9.28
N GLU A 204 -6.95 -13.65 -9.15
CA GLU A 204 -6.75 -14.31 -7.86
C GLU A 204 -5.67 -13.60 -7.03
N SER A 205 -4.55 -13.23 -7.67
CA SER A 205 -3.46 -12.51 -7.02
C SER A 205 -3.87 -11.11 -6.55
N LEU A 206 -4.65 -10.38 -7.36
CA LEU A 206 -5.15 -9.04 -7.03
C LEU A 206 -6.22 -9.06 -5.94
N ARG A 207 -7.00 -10.13 -5.84
CA ARG A 207 -8.01 -10.34 -4.78
C ARG A 207 -7.42 -10.83 -3.45
N ARG A 208 -6.12 -11.13 -3.37
CA ARG A 208 -5.49 -11.56 -2.11
C ARG A 208 -5.68 -10.51 -1.02
N SER A 209 -5.99 -10.97 0.19
CA SER A 209 -6.23 -10.10 1.35
C SER A 209 -7.41 -9.13 1.20
N VAL A 210 -8.30 -9.35 0.22
CA VAL A 210 -9.60 -8.68 0.18
C VAL A 210 -10.59 -9.51 0.99
N PHE A 211 -11.25 -8.88 1.96
CA PHE A 211 -12.17 -9.53 2.90
C PHE A 211 -13.52 -8.80 2.95
N SER A 212 -14.56 -9.47 3.47
CA SER A 212 -15.88 -8.87 3.63
C SER A 212 -15.83 -7.68 4.58
N GLU A 213 -16.61 -6.63 4.29
CA GLU A 213 -16.64 -5.36 5.00
C GLU A 213 -15.39 -4.48 4.88
N ILE A 214 -14.54 -4.74 3.88
CA ILE A 214 -13.45 -3.83 3.52
C ILE A 214 -13.99 -2.47 3.08
N THR A 215 -13.28 -1.38 3.38
CA THR A 215 -13.66 -0.06 2.88
C THR A 215 -13.32 0.07 1.39
N GLU A 216 -14.06 0.90 0.66
CA GLU A 216 -13.77 1.16 -0.76
C GLU A 216 -12.34 1.68 -0.99
N ASP A 217 -11.84 2.52 -0.07
CA ASP A 217 -10.48 3.05 -0.15
C ASP A 217 -9.42 1.97 0.09
N ASP A 218 -9.65 1.06 1.04
CA ASP A 218 -8.73 -0.03 1.33
C ASP A 218 -8.80 -1.14 0.28
N LEU A 219 -9.95 -1.38 -0.35
CA LEU A 219 -10.08 -2.26 -1.51
C LEU A 219 -9.18 -1.78 -2.64
N ARG A 220 -9.27 -0.50 -2.99
CA ARG A 220 -8.41 0.12 -4.01
C ARG A 220 -6.93 0.01 -3.66
N LYS A 221 -6.53 0.36 -2.42
CA LYS A 221 -5.14 0.24 -1.98
C LYS A 221 -4.63 -1.19 -2.03
N THR A 222 -5.46 -2.16 -1.64
CA THR A 222 -5.11 -3.58 -1.64
C THR A 222 -4.88 -4.08 -3.06
N ILE A 223 -5.76 -3.72 -4.00
CA ILE A 223 -5.58 -4.06 -5.42
C ILE A 223 -4.28 -3.47 -5.97
N ILE A 224 -3.99 -2.19 -5.69
CA ILE A 224 -2.75 -1.54 -6.15
C ILE A 224 -1.51 -2.20 -5.52
N LEU A 225 -1.55 -2.51 -4.23
CA LEU A 225 -0.46 -3.16 -3.52
C LEU A 225 -0.20 -4.56 -4.07
N ASN A 226 -1.25 -5.34 -4.32
CA ASN A 226 -1.14 -6.67 -4.92
C ASN A 226 -0.64 -6.60 -6.36
N ALA A 227 -1.04 -5.60 -7.15
CA ALA A 227 -0.49 -5.42 -8.49
C ALA A 227 1.03 -5.14 -8.44
N LYS A 228 1.48 -4.37 -7.45
CA LYS A 228 2.90 -4.07 -7.23
C LYS A 228 3.72 -5.31 -6.87
N THR A 229 3.17 -6.27 -6.10
CA THR A 229 3.91 -7.49 -5.74
C THR A 229 4.18 -8.39 -6.95
N LEU A 230 3.38 -8.28 -8.01
CA LEU A 230 3.61 -9.01 -9.26
C LEU A 230 4.84 -8.52 -10.04
N ILE A 231 5.38 -7.32 -9.75
CA ILE A 231 6.61 -6.79 -10.38
C ILE A 231 7.81 -7.72 -10.13
N GLU A 232 7.83 -8.45 -9.02
CA GLU A 232 8.89 -9.43 -8.74
C GLU A 232 8.81 -10.67 -9.63
N ARG A 233 7.66 -10.93 -10.29
CA ARG A 233 7.46 -12.07 -11.17
C ARG A 233 7.97 -11.81 -12.58
N ASP A 234 7.71 -10.62 -13.10
CA ASP A 234 8.09 -10.21 -14.45
C ASP A 234 8.17 -8.68 -14.56
N ALA A 235 9.04 -8.18 -15.43
CA ALA A 235 9.25 -6.74 -15.63
C ALA A 235 8.02 -6.04 -16.22
N ASP A 236 7.23 -6.68 -17.09
CA ASP A 236 6.01 -6.10 -17.67
C ASP A 236 4.96 -5.81 -16.60
N PHE A 237 5.01 -6.50 -15.45
CA PHE A 237 4.15 -6.17 -14.32
C PHE A 237 4.41 -4.76 -13.75
N ALA A 238 5.57 -4.14 -14.03
CA ALA A 238 5.82 -2.74 -13.68
C ALA A 238 4.88 -1.79 -14.43
N LYS A 239 4.65 -2.03 -15.72
CA LYS A 239 3.67 -1.28 -16.54
C LYS A 239 2.25 -1.69 -16.20
N PHE A 240 1.99 -2.98 -16.01
CA PHE A 240 0.68 -3.47 -15.57
C PHE A 240 0.22 -2.77 -14.29
N ALA A 241 1.06 -2.74 -13.25
CA ALA A 241 0.75 -2.08 -11.98
C ALA A 241 0.55 -0.57 -12.15
N ALA A 242 1.34 0.07 -13.03
CA ALA A 242 1.16 1.48 -13.38
C ALA A 242 -0.23 1.75 -13.96
N ARG A 243 -0.68 0.89 -14.88
CA ARG A 243 -1.96 1.01 -15.56
C ARG A 243 -3.14 0.72 -14.64
N ILE A 244 -3.00 -0.22 -13.71
CA ILE A 244 -3.97 -0.42 -12.62
C ILE A 244 -4.14 0.88 -11.83
N LEU A 245 -3.04 1.48 -11.37
CA LEU A 245 -3.09 2.78 -10.67
C LEU A 245 -3.69 3.89 -11.54
N LEU A 246 -3.35 3.92 -12.83
CA LEU A 246 -3.84 4.89 -13.80
C LEU A 246 -5.37 4.85 -13.95
N THR A 247 -5.99 3.65 -13.95
CA THR A 247 -7.46 3.55 -14.01
C THR A 247 -8.14 4.29 -12.84
N TYR A 248 -7.59 4.15 -11.62
CA TYR A 248 -8.12 4.88 -10.45
C TYR A 248 -7.87 6.39 -10.54
N ILE A 249 -6.76 6.83 -11.16
CA ILE A 249 -6.49 8.25 -11.40
C ILE A 249 -7.51 8.82 -12.40
N TYR A 250 -7.82 8.08 -13.47
CA TYR A 250 -8.82 8.48 -14.45
C TYR A 250 -10.23 8.56 -13.85
N GLU A 251 -10.60 7.63 -12.97
CA GLU A 251 -11.87 7.69 -12.23
C GLU A 251 -11.94 8.92 -11.32
N GLU A 252 -10.90 9.18 -10.53
CA GLU A 252 -10.88 10.31 -9.60
C GLU A 252 -10.92 11.67 -10.32
N VAL A 253 -10.15 11.80 -11.40
CA VAL A 253 -9.91 13.09 -12.06
C VAL A 253 -10.92 13.36 -13.17
N LEU A 254 -11.15 12.38 -14.05
CA LEU A 254 -11.99 12.54 -15.24
C LEU A 254 -13.43 12.10 -15.02
N GLY A 255 -13.69 11.26 -14.01
CA GLY A 255 -14.97 10.57 -13.87
C GLY A 255 -15.18 9.48 -14.92
N TRP A 256 -14.11 9.01 -15.57
CA TRP A 256 -14.16 7.86 -16.46
C TRP A 256 -14.21 6.58 -15.62
N ASP A 257 -15.37 5.94 -15.58
CA ASP A 257 -15.59 4.66 -14.88
C ASP A 257 -15.19 3.47 -15.78
N VAL A 258 -14.23 2.66 -15.35
CA VAL A 258 -13.74 1.48 -16.08
C VAL A 258 -14.82 0.41 -16.29
N ALA A 259 -15.84 0.37 -15.43
CA ALA A 259 -16.94 -0.58 -15.51
C ALA A 259 -18.01 -0.16 -16.53
N GLN A 260 -18.15 1.14 -16.81
CA GLN A 260 -19.24 1.67 -17.64
C GLN A 260 -18.77 2.18 -19.01
N HIS A 261 -17.55 2.71 -19.08
CA HIS A 261 -17.03 3.37 -20.28
C HIS A 261 -15.99 2.51 -20.99
N SER A 262 -15.84 2.74 -22.29
CA SER A 262 -14.85 2.08 -23.12
C SER A 262 -13.50 2.81 -23.07
N ILE A 263 -12.45 2.15 -23.55
CA ILE A 263 -11.08 2.67 -23.57
C ILE A 263 -10.96 3.82 -24.58
N GLU A 264 -11.70 3.73 -25.69
CA GLU A 264 -11.74 4.75 -26.74
C GLU A 264 -12.30 6.08 -26.22
N GLU A 265 -13.19 6.03 -25.24
CA GLU A 265 -13.80 7.23 -24.64
C GLU A 265 -12.83 8.02 -23.77
N ILE A 266 -11.72 7.42 -23.29
CA ILE A 266 -10.75 8.09 -22.41
C ILE A 266 -10.26 9.42 -23.02
N ARG A 267 -10.02 9.45 -24.33
CA ARG A 267 -9.59 10.67 -25.03
C ARG A 267 -10.66 11.77 -24.99
N THR A 268 -11.92 11.39 -25.13
CA THR A 268 -13.06 12.31 -25.05
C THR A 268 -13.22 12.86 -23.63
N PHE A 269 -13.07 12.02 -22.61
CA PHE A 269 -13.08 12.44 -21.21
C PHE A 269 -11.94 13.41 -20.89
N HIS A 270 -10.72 13.14 -21.38
CA HIS A 270 -9.61 14.09 -21.27
C HIS A 270 -9.94 15.45 -21.91
N ALA A 271 -10.43 15.46 -23.14
CA ALA A 271 -10.75 16.71 -23.84
C ALA A 271 -11.87 17.50 -23.16
N LYS A 272 -12.91 16.81 -22.66
CA LYS A 272 -14.03 17.40 -21.93
C LYS A 272 -13.59 18.03 -20.61
N GLU A 273 -12.84 17.29 -19.80
CA GLU A 273 -12.51 17.71 -18.44
C GLU A 273 -11.30 18.66 -18.39
N PHE A 274 -10.48 18.76 -19.44
CA PHE A 274 -9.30 19.64 -19.44
C PHE A 274 -9.67 21.12 -19.22
N LYS A 275 -10.73 21.60 -19.88
CA LYS A 275 -11.21 22.97 -19.70
C LYS A 275 -11.78 23.20 -18.31
N ALA A 276 -12.45 22.21 -17.73
CA ALA A 276 -12.98 22.28 -16.37
C ALA A 276 -11.84 22.32 -15.33
N TYR A 277 -10.82 21.49 -15.54
CA TYR A 277 -9.58 21.47 -14.77
C TYR A 277 -8.90 22.86 -14.77
N LEU A 278 -8.67 23.48 -15.93
CA LEU A 278 -8.03 24.80 -16.01
C LEU A 278 -8.85 25.87 -15.28
N LYS A 279 -10.17 25.89 -15.48
CA LYS A 279 -11.08 26.83 -14.80
C LYS A 279 -11.04 26.65 -13.28
N ARG A 280 -11.12 25.41 -12.79
CA ARG A 280 -11.06 25.10 -11.36
C ARG A 280 -9.71 25.52 -10.79
N GLY A 281 -8.61 25.11 -11.43
CA GLY A 281 -7.26 25.41 -11.01
C GLY A 281 -6.97 26.92 -10.91
N VAL A 282 -7.46 27.72 -11.86
CA VAL A 282 -7.39 29.19 -11.79
C VAL A 282 -8.28 29.74 -10.68
N GLY A 283 -9.49 29.21 -10.52
CA GLY A 283 -10.44 29.62 -9.47
C GLY A 283 -9.88 29.46 -8.05
N ILE A 284 -9.16 28.38 -7.79
CA ILE A 284 -8.50 28.11 -6.51
C ILE A 284 -7.08 28.70 -6.41
N LYS A 285 -6.66 29.54 -7.38
CA LYS A 285 -5.32 30.16 -7.46
C LYS A 285 -4.17 29.13 -7.44
N ARG A 286 -4.40 27.93 -7.96
CA ARG A 286 -3.35 26.92 -8.18
C ARG A 286 -2.73 27.05 -9.56
N LEU A 287 -3.47 27.58 -10.54
CA LEU A 287 -3.00 27.86 -11.90
C LEU A 287 -3.05 29.36 -12.21
N ASP A 288 -2.18 29.81 -13.12
CA ASP A 288 -2.17 31.18 -13.61
C ASP A 288 -3.37 31.45 -14.55
N LYS A 289 -3.98 32.63 -14.44
CA LYS A 289 -5.10 33.07 -15.29
C LYS A 289 -4.76 33.08 -16.77
N LYS A 290 -3.48 33.24 -17.14
CA LYS A 290 -3.00 33.21 -18.52
C LYS A 290 -3.25 31.87 -19.21
N MET A 291 -3.31 30.76 -18.45
CA MET A 291 -3.61 29.44 -19.01
C MET A 291 -4.96 29.40 -19.74
N LEU A 292 -5.91 30.26 -19.35
CA LEU A 292 -7.24 30.35 -19.97
C LEU A 292 -7.28 31.23 -21.23
N LYS A 293 -6.21 31.97 -21.54
CA LYS A 293 -6.12 32.83 -22.73
C LYS A 293 -5.63 32.10 -23.98
N LEU A 294 -5.09 30.90 -23.81
CA LEU A 294 -4.57 30.04 -24.88
C LEU A 294 -5.72 29.39 -25.67
N ASP A 295 -5.43 28.92 -26.88
CA ASP A 295 -6.38 28.10 -27.65
C ASP A 295 -6.49 26.69 -27.06
N ILE A 296 -7.33 26.56 -26.02
CA ILE A 296 -7.54 25.31 -25.29
C ILE A 296 -8.06 24.20 -26.23
N ASP A 297 -8.89 24.53 -27.22
CA ASP A 297 -9.48 23.53 -28.10
C ASP A 297 -8.42 22.92 -29.03
N ARG A 298 -7.47 23.72 -29.52
CA ARG A 298 -6.30 23.23 -30.26
C ARG A 298 -5.39 22.37 -29.39
N LEU A 299 -5.10 22.80 -28.16
CA LEU A 299 -4.27 22.02 -27.23
C LEU A 299 -4.93 20.69 -26.85
N CYS A 300 -6.23 20.67 -26.56
CA CYS A 300 -7.01 19.47 -26.27
C CYS A 300 -6.88 18.40 -27.36
N LYS A 301 -6.91 18.79 -28.64
CA LYS A 301 -6.80 17.85 -29.75
C LYS A 301 -5.47 17.09 -29.77
N SER A 302 -4.41 17.71 -29.24
CA SER A 302 -3.08 17.11 -29.17
C SER A 302 -2.91 16.08 -28.05
N ILE A 303 -3.80 16.08 -27.04
CA ILE A 303 -3.75 15.15 -25.91
C ILE A 303 -3.90 13.71 -26.40
N ASP A 304 -2.98 12.88 -25.92
CA ASP A 304 -2.82 11.48 -26.30
C ASP A 304 -2.68 10.59 -25.04
N PRO A 305 -3.80 10.05 -24.53
CA PRO A 305 -3.80 9.23 -23.32
C PRO A 305 -3.01 7.91 -23.46
N SER A 306 -2.79 7.42 -24.69
CA SER A 306 -2.05 6.17 -24.91
C SER A 306 -0.61 6.26 -24.42
N ALA A 307 -0.01 7.46 -24.44
CA ALA A 307 1.34 7.71 -23.92
C ALA A 307 1.46 7.45 -22.40
N ASP A 308 0.35 7.48 -21.64
CA ASP A 308 0.36 7.12 -20.22
C ASP A 308 0.67 5.63 -20.01
N LEU A 309 0.31 4.76 -20.97
CA LEU A 309 0.47 3.31 -20.88
C LEU A 309 1.92 2.86 -20.90
N ASP A 310 2.83 3.72 -21.34
CA ASP A 310 4.25 3.40 -21.39
C ASP A 310 4.95 3.66 -20.04
N PHE A 311 4.27 4.20 -19.02
CA PHE A 311 4.90 4.48 -17.72
C PHE A 311 4.95 3.23 -16.87
N ASP A 312 6.03 3.09 -16.09
CA ASP A 312 6.11 2.12 -15.02
C ASP A 312 5.47 2.65 -13.73
N TYR A 313 5.18 1.75 -12.80
CA TYR A 313 4.48 2.04 -11.56
C TYR A 313 5.12 3.19 -10.77
N LEU A 314 6.44 3.17 -10.62
CA LEU A 314 7.17 4.22 -9.90
C LEU A 314 6.98 5.61 -10.53
N GLY A 315 6.86 5.68 -11.85
CA GLY A 315 6.61 6.91 -12.59
C GLY A 315 5.25 7.49 -12.29
N ILE A 316 4.18 6.70 -12.46
CA ILE A 316 2.81 7.12 -12.17
C ILE A 316 2.64 7.45 -10.68
N GLN A 317 3.16 6.62 -9.78
CA GLN A 317 3.11 6.86 -8.33
C GLN A 317 3.81 8.17 -7.97
N THR A 318 4.99 8.43 -8.54
CA THR A 318 5.73 9.67 -8.32
C THR A 318 4.93 10.89 -8.77
N LEU A 319 4.30 10.82 -9.95
CA LEU A 319 3.45 11.89 -10.44
C LEU A 319 2.30 12.14 -9.46
N TYR A 320 1.55 11.08 -9.13
CA TYR A 320 0.37 11.15 -8.27
C TYR A 320 0.64 11.69 -6.86
N ASP A 321 1.71 11.22 -6.23
CA ASP A 321 2.03 11.61 -4.84
C ASP A 321 2.55 13.04 -4.72
N ARG A 322 3.27 13.51 -5.75
CA ARG A 322 4.10 14.71 -5.64
C ARG A 322 3.73 15.81 -6.62
N TYR A 323 3.46 15.49 -7.87
CA TYR A 323 3.43 16.48 -8.96
C TYR A 323 2.03 16.91 -9.40
N LEU A 324 1.06 15.98 -9.42
CA LEU A 324 -0.30 16.28 -9.87
C LEU A 324 -0.92 17.34 -8.94
N VAL A 325 -1.59 18.33 -9.53
CA VAL A 325 -2.25 19.38 -8.73
C VAL A 325 -3.39 18.79 -7.91
N ILE A 326 -3.37 19.09 -6.60
CA ILE A 326 -4.39 18.68 -5.64
C ILE A 326 -5.20 19.92 -5.25
N ASP A 327 -6.51 19.82 -5.32
CA ASP A 327 -7.43 20.75 -4.69
C ASP A 327 -7.58 20.39 -3.21
N LYS A 328 -7.19 21.31 -2.33
CA LYS A 328 -7.31 21.18 -0.88
C LYS A 328 -8.29 22.20 -0.28
N THR A 329 -9.09 22.86 -1.12
CA THR A 329 -10.03 23.90 -0.67
C THR A 329 -11.34 23.33 -0.11
N GLY A 330 -11.68 22.09 -0.47
CA GLY A 330 -12.81 21.36 0.10
C GLY A 330 -12.42 20.52 1.32
N GLU A 331 -13.43 19.86 1.92
CA GLU A 331 -13.23 18.95 3.08
C GLU A 331 -12.33 17.76 2.75
N VAL A 332 -12.44 17.23 1.53
CA VAL A 332 -11.63 16.11 1.05
C VAL A 332 -10.69 16.57 -0.06
N PRO A 333 -9.37 16.37 0.07
CA PRO A 333 -8.43 16.65 -0.99
C PRO A 333 -8.73 15.82 -2.25
N ARG A 334 -8.80 16.46 -3.40
CA ARG A 334 -9.07 15.81 -4.70
C ARG A 334 -7.99 16.12 -5.72
N ARG A 335 -7.54 15.13 -6.48
CA ARG A 335 -6.61 15.34 -7.59
C ARG A 335 -7.35 15.98 -8.76
N LEU A 336 -6.73 16.98 -9.37
CA LEU A 336 -7.30 17.71 -10.51
C LEU A 336 -6.61 17.35 -11.83
N GLU A 337 -5.49 16.63 -11.79
CA GLU A 337 -4.66 16.34 -12.97
C GLU A 337 -4.53 14.85 -13.21
N THR A 338 -4.66 14.44 -14.47
CA THR A 338 -4.08 13.21 -14.98
C THR A 338 -2.62 13.46 -15.41
N PRO A 339 -1.81 12.43 -15.67
CA PRO A 339 -0.46 12.63 -16.21
C PRO A 339 -0.45 13.46 -17.50
N GLN A 340 -1.42 13.27 -18.39
CA GLN A 340 -1.55 14.09 -19.60
C GLN A 340 -1.84 15.56 -19.32
N PHE A 341 -2.74 15.86 -18.37
CA PHE A 341 -3.00 17.25 -17.95
C PHE A 341 -1.77 17.89 -17.33
N PHE A 342 -1.02 17.12 -16.55
CA PHE A 342 0.24 17.55 -15.96
C PHE A 342 1.27 17.96 -17.03
N TRP A 343 1.54 17.09 -18.01
CA TRP A 343 2.51 17.41 -19.07
C TRP A 343 2.07 18.59 -19.92
N MET A 344 0.77 18.67 -20.24
CA MET A 344 0.20 19.80 -20.98
C MET A 344 0.30 21.10 -20.17
N ARG A 345 -0.05 21.10 -18.88
CA ARG A 345 0.11 22.27 -18.00
C ARG A 345 1.55 22.76 -17.99
N VAL A 346 2.52 21.86 -17.84
CA VAL A 346 3.94 22.25 -17.79
C VAL A 346 4.34 22.92 -19.10
N ALA A 347 3.97 22.33 -20.25
CA ALA A 347 4.27 22.92 -21.56
C ALA A 347 3.59 24.28 -21.74
N MET A 348 2.32 24.41 -21.39
CA MET A 348 1.59 25.68 -21.38
C MET A 348 2.28 26.69 -20.46
N GLY A 349 2.67 26.27 -19.26
CA GLY A 349 3.30 27.10 -18.24
C GLY A 349 4.61 27.74 -18.70
N VAL A 350 5.41 27.01 -19.48
CA VAL A 350 6.67 27.50 -20.04
C VAL A 350 6.43 28.55 -21.13
N PHE A 351 5.46 28.33 -22.02
CA PHE A 351 5.28 29.15 -23.22
C PHE A 351 4.12 30.16 -23.17
N ALA A 352 3.29 30.19 -22.13
CA ALA A 352 2.11 31.06 -22.03
C ALA A 352 2.39 32.58 -22.10
N HIS A 353 3.66 32.98 -22.17
CA HIS A 353 4.11 34.36 -22.30
C HIS A 353 4.56 34.74 -23.72
N GLU A 354 4.69 33.77 -24.63
CA GLU A 354 5.04 34.01 -26.03
C GLU A 354 3.82 34.40 -26.87
N GLU A 355 4.07 34.98 -28.04
CA GLU A 355 3.04 35.27 -29.04
C GLU A 355 2.72 33.99 -29.83
N ASN A 356 1.42 33.65 -29.93
CA ASN A 356 0.91 32.43 -30.58
C ASN A 356 1.66 31.14 -30.14
N PRO A 357 1.70 30.84 -28.83
CA PRO A 357 2.59 29.81 -28.27
C PRO A 357 2.13 28.36 -28.53
N GLU A 358 0.96 28.15 -29.13
CA GLU A 358 0.33 26.82 -29.21
C GLU A 358 1.21 25.78 -29.91
N GLU A 359 1.98 26.18 -30.92
CA GLU A 359 2.87 25.26 -31.64
C GLU A 359 4.04 24.81 -30.77
N GLN A 360 4.67 25.74 -30.05
CA GLN A 360 5.75 25.47 -29.10
C GLN A 360 5.25 24.62 -27.92
N ILE A 361 4.05 24.91 -27.42
CA ILE A 361 3.41 24.11 -26.36
C ILE A 361 3.21 22.67 -26.82
N ILE A 362 2.62 22.46 -28.00
CA ILE A 362 2.38 21.12 -28.55
C ILE A 362 3.71 20.41 -28.81
N SER A 363 4.73 21.11 -29.31
CA SER A 363 6.07 20.56 -29.55
C SER A 363 6.71 20.06 -28.25
N LEU A 364 6.71 20.87 -27.19
CA LEU A 364 7.26 20.49 -25.89
C LEU A 364 6.44 19.38 -25.22
N TYR A 365 5.11 19.44 -25.29
CA TYR A 365 4.24 18.35 -24.84
C TYR A 365 4.55 17.03 -25.56
N ASN A 366 4.81 17.07 -26.88
CA ASN A 366 5.19 15.87 -27.62
C ASN A 366 6.53 15.29 -27.15
N LEU A 367 7.50 16.13 -26.76
CA LEU A 367 8.77 15.66 -26.18
C LEU A 367 8.57 15.02 -24.81
N TYR A 368 7.67 15.56 -23.98
CA TYR A 368 7.32 14.98 -22.68
C TYR A 368 6.59 13.65 -22.84
N LYS A 369 5.53 13.60 -23.67
CA LYS A 369 4.73 12.40 -23.84
C LYS A 369 5.56 11.25 -24.41
N SER A 370 6.49 11.53 -25.32
CA SER A 370 7.40 10.53 -25.87
C SER A 370 8.61 10.22 -24.98
N ARG A 371 8.69 10.83 -23.79
CA ARG A 371 9.81 10.72 -22.83
C ARG A 371 11.20 11.00 -23.40
N ARG A 372 11.28 11.83 -24.46
CA ARG A 372 12.56 12.24 -25.07
C ARG A 372 13.20 13.39 -24.31
N PHE A 373 12.42 14.08 -23.49
CA PHE A 373 12.87 15.19 -22.66
C PHE A 373 12.10 15.19 -21.35
N CYS A 374 12.76 15.64 -20.28
CA CYS A 374 12.14 15.86 -18.98
C CYS A 374 12.73 17.12 -18.37
N SER A 375 11.87 18.07 -17.99
CA SER A 375 12.33 19.28 -17.30
C SER A 375 12.74 18.98 -15.87
N SER A 376 13.51 19.88 -15.29
CA SER A 376 13.88 19.80 -13.88
C SER A 376 12.64 19.85 -12.98
N THR A 377 12.75 19.22 -11.81
CA THR A 377 11.74 19.23 -10.74
C THR A 377 11.05 20.59 -10.51
N PRO A 378 11.76 21.73 -10.30
CA PRO A 378 11.10 23.03 -10.07
C PRO A 378 10.22 23.47 -11.24
N THR A 379 10.64 23.22 -12.49
CA THR A 379 9.82 23.51 -13.66
C THR A 379 8.54 22.66 -13.65
N LEU A 380 8.65 21.34 -13.43
CA LEU A 380 7.51 20.44 -13.38
C LEU A 380 6.48 20.81 -12.29
N PHE A 381 6.96 21.23 -11.12
CA PHE A 381 6.12 21.63 -9.99
C PHE A 381 5.42 22.96 -10.20
N ASN A 382 6.12 23.95 -10.76
CA ASN A 382 5.70 25.35 -10.68
C ASN A 382 5.23 25.92 -12.01
N ALA A 383 5.57 25.30 -13.15
CA ALA A 383 5.09 25.77 -14.45
C ALA A 383 3.57 25.77 -14.52
N GLY A 384 3.02 26.89 -14.95
CA GLY A 384 1.58 27.11 -15.06
C GLY A 384 0.91 27.56 -13.77
N THR A 385 1.66 27.73 -12.67
CA THR A 385 1.15 28.25 -11.39
C THR A 385 1.36 29.77 -11.27
N PRO A 386 0.61 30.49 -10.40
CA PRO A 386 0.72 31.95 -10.29
C PRO A 386 2.12 32.48 -9.92
N HIS A 387 2.93 31.67 -9.23
CA HIS A 387 4.33 31.98 -8.93
C HIS A 387 5.21 30.86 -9.50
N SER A 388 5.50 30.97 -10.79
CA SER A 388 6.24 29.96 -11.56
C SER A 388 7.75 30.05 -11.32
N GLN A 389 8.24 29.58 -10.17
CA GLN A 389 9.68 29.45 -9.90
C GLN A 389 10.24 28.21 -10.62
N LEU A 390 10.71 28.39 -11.85
CA LEU A 390 11.10 27.28 -12.73
C LEU A 390 12.51 26.74 -12.49
N SER A 391 13.36 27.54 -11.83
CA SER A 391 14.74 27.19 -11.48
C SER A 391 14.88 27.11 -9.97
N SER A 392 15.77 26.25 -9.50
CA SER A 392 16.02 26.07 -8.07
C SER A 392 17.50 25.93 -7.72
N CYS A 393 18.43 26.18 -8.64
CA CYS A 393 19.87 26.10 -8.34
C CYS A 393 20.48 27.50 -8.48
N TYR A 394 21.06 28.02 -7.40
CA TYR A 394 21.66 29.35 -7.39
C TYR A 394 23.11 29.30 -6.93
N LEU A 395 23.90 30.22 -7.48
CA LEU A 395 25.28 30.44 -7.08
C LEU A 395 25.41 31.85 -6.53
N TYR A 396 26.11 32.00 -5.42
CA TYR A 396 26.41 33.30 -4.83
C TYR A 396 27.87 33.39 -4.37
N LYS A 397 28.36 34.62 -4.26
CA LYS A 397 29.68 34.94 -3.72
C LYS A 397 29.48 35.93 -2.58
N VAL A 398 30.17 35.70 -1.47
CA VAL A 398 30.22 36.59 -0.32
C VAL A 398 31.54 37.36 -0.35
N ASP A 399 31.46 38.69 -0.27
CA ASP A 399 32.64 39.56 -0.15
C ASP A 399 33.01 39.78 1.33
N ASP A 400 34.23 40.22 1.60
CA ASP A 400 34.81 40.36 2.95
C ASP A 400 34.32 41.63 3.68
N THR A 401 33.00 41.77 3.82
CA THR A 401 32.32 42.84 4.56
C THR A 401 31.18 42.26 5.38
N ILE A 402 30.86 42.86 6.52
CA ILE A 402 29.78 42.35 7.37
C ILE A 402 28.42 42.46 6.64
N GLU A 403 28.24 43.50 5.83
CA GLU A 403 27.07 43.70 4.99
C GLU A 403 26.93 42.57 3.97
N SER A 404 27.97 42.25 3.21
CA SER A 404 27.87 41.15 2.23
C SER A 404 27.65 39.80 2.91
N ILE A 405 28.29 39.56 4.05
CA ILE A 405 28.12 38.32 4.81
C ILE A 405 26.67 38.17 5.26
N MET A 406 26.10 39.20 5.88
CA MET A 406 24.74 39.13 6.44
C MET A 406 23.65 39.20 5.36
N TYR A 407 23.81 40.04 4.33
CA TYR A 407 22.81 40.16 3.27
C TYR A 407 22.90 39.01 2.26
N ARG A 408 24.04 38.85 1.58
CA ARG A 408 24.18 37.80 0.53
C ARG A 408 24.36 36.41 1.12
N GLY A 409 25.19 36.29 2.15
CA GLY A 409 25.53 35.00 2.76
C GLY A 409 24.40 34.40 3.60
N ILE A 410 23.50 35.22 4.15
CA ILE A 410 22.45 34.76 5.06
C ILE A 410 21.05 35.13 4.56
N ALA A 411 20.72 36.43 4.45
CA ALA A 411 19.35 36.86 4.19
C ALA A 411 18.83 36.44 2.80
N GLU A 412 19.59 36.67 1.72
CA GLU A 412 19.22 36.26 0.36
C GLU A 412 19.07 34.74 0.26
N ASN A 413 19.97 33.99 0.89
CA ASN A 413 19.90 32.53 0.95
C ASN A 413 18.63 32.02 1.64
N ALA A 414 18.17 32.70 2.70
CA ALA A 414 16.88 32.41 3.30
C ALA A 414 15.73 32.62 2.30
N PHE A 415 15.73 33.74 1.56
CA PHE A 415 14.68 34.02 0.58
C PHE A 415 14.68 33.02 -0.59
N LEU A 416 15.85 32.63 -1.10
CA LEU A 416 15.97 31.63 -2.16
C LEU A 416 15.54 30.23 -1.68
N SER A 417 15.89 29.86 -0.44
CA SER A 417 15.52 28.57 0.16
C SER A 417 14.02 28.44 0.42
N LYS A 418 13.30 29.57 0.66
CA LYS A 418 11.84 29.60 0.86
C LYS A 418 11.07 28.82 -0.22
N TRP A 419 11.55 28.85 -1.46
CA TRP A 419 10.94 28.20 -2.62
C TRP A 419 11.70 26.96 -3.09
N ALA A 420 12.37 26.28 -2.17
CA ALA A 420 13.13 25.06 -2.44
C ALA A 420 14.34 25.23 -3.36
N GLY A 421 14.99 26.40 -3.32
CA GLY A 421 16.29 26.60 -3.94
C GLY A 421 17.39 25.81 -3.23
N GLY A 422 18.24 25.11 -3.98
CA GLY A 422 19.57 24.66 -3.56
C GLY A 422 20.62 25.73 -3.87
N LEU A 423 21.58 25.88 -2.97
CA LEU A 423 22.47 27.04 -2.95
C LEU A 423 23.95 26.63 -2.93
N GLY A 424 24.74 27.16 -3.86
CA GLY A 424 26.19 27.05 -3.87
C GLY A 424 26.85 28.39 -3.58
N GLY A 425 27.51 28.52 -2.43
CA GLY A 425 28.14 29.77 -1.98
C GLY A 425 29.66 29.72 -1.98
N SER A 426 30.31 30.72 -2.57
CA SER A 426 31.75 30.96 -2.36
C SER A 426 31.97 31.94 -1.20
N TRP A 427 32.66 31.44 -0.17
CA TRP A 427 33.05 32.19 1.03
C TRP A 427 34.55 32.52 1.07
N THR A 428 35.28 32.21 0.00
CA THR A 428 36.74 32.30 -0.08
C THR A 428 37.29 33.71 0.16
N ALA A 429 36.50 34.75 -0.15
CA ALA A 429 36.93 36.13 0.05
C ALA A 429 36.97 36.54 1.53
N VAL A 430 36.17 35.89 2.40
CA VAL A 430 36.09 36.25 3.82
C VAL A 430 37.41 35.95 4.51
N ARG A 431 37.94 36.95 5.22
CA ARG A 431 39.26 36.88 5.87
C ARG A 431 39.35 35.75 6.89
N GLY A 432 40.55 35.19 7.03
CA GLY A 432 40.86 34.13 8.00
C GLY A 432 40.95 34.61 9.44
N THR A 433 40.97 33.65 10.38
CA THR A 433 41.17 33.91 11.81
C THR A 433 42.49 34.63 12.07
N GLY A 434 42.49 35.60 12.99
CA GLY A 434 43.66 36.44 13.32
C GLY A 434 43.87 37.63 12.38
N SER A 435 43.07 37.78 11.31
CA SER A 435 43.17 38.93 10.41
C SER A 435 42.70 40.22 11.11
N HIS A 436 43.45 41.32 10.94
CA HIS A 436 43.11 42.63 11.51
C HIS A 436 41.77 43.18 10.96
N ILE A 437 41.01 43.87 11.81
CA ILE A 437 39.78 44.57 11.46
C ILE A 437 39.96 46.07 11.66
N ALA A 438 40.10 46.82 10.55
CA ALA A 438 40.41 48.26 10.55
C ALA A 438 39.43 49.14 11.36
N GLY A 439 38.16 48.75 11.48
CA GLY A 439 37.15 49.54 12.20
C GLY A 439 37.09 49.29 13.71
N THR A 440 37.05 48.03 14.14
CA THR A 440 36.96 47.65 15.56
C THR A 440 38.33 47.54 16.23
N ASN A 441 39.41 47.62 15.45
CA ASN A 441 40.79 47.42 15.87
C ASN A 441 41.03 46.09 16.61
N GLY A 442 40.25 45.06 16.24
CA GLY A 442 40.37 43.71 16.78
C GLY A 442 40.81 42.70 15.72
N GLU A 443 40.76 41.42 16.09
CA GLU A 443 41.09 40.29 15.21
C GLU A 443 39.85 39.49 14.82
N SER A 444 39.77 39.10 13.55
CA SER A 444 38.70 38.25 13.03
C SER A 444 38.76 36.84 13.62
N GLN A 445 37.59 36.26 13.88
CA GLN A 445 37.45 34.84 14.23
C GLN A 445 37.41 33.93 12.99
N GLY A 446 37.50 34.50 11.79
CA GLY A 446 37.44 33.79 10.52
C GLY A 446 36.02 33.49 10.06
N VAL A 447 35.89 32.61 9.06
CA VAL A 447 34.62 32.32 8.38
C VAL A 447 33.69 31.35 9.14
N ILE A 448 34.24 30.52 10.03
CA ILE A 448 33.50 29.43 10.70
C ILE A 448 32.27 29.93 11.46
N PRO A 449 32.32 31.03 12.26
CA PRO A 449 31.13 31.54 12.94
C PRO A 449 30.02 31.96 11.98
N PHE A 450 30.36 32.56 10.84
CA PHE A 450 29.37 32.94 9.84
C PHE A 450 28.76 31.72 9.13
N LEU A 451 29.57 30.71 8.83
CA LEU A 451 29.08 29.44 8.28
C LEU A 451 28.14 28.73 9.26
N LYS A 452 28.35 28.87 10.57
CA LYS A 452 27.44 28.36 11.59
C LYS A 452 26.07 29.04 11.50
N VAL A 453 26.03 30.36 11.32
CA VAL A 453 24.78 31.11 11.09
C VAL A 453 24.11 30.69 9.77
N ALA A 454 24.89 30.49 8.71
CA ALA A 454 24.38 30.03 7.42
C ALA A 454 23.76 28.62 7.52
N ASN A 455 24.42 27.71 8.24
CA ASN A 455 23.90 26.37 8.54
C ASN A 455 22.55 26.45 9.28
N ASP A 456 22.48 27.23 10.35
CA ASP A 456 21.27 27.31 11.17
C ASP A 456 20.13 28.00 10.40
N THR A 457 20.46 28.93 9.48
CA THR A 457 19.51 29.51 8.53
C THR A 457 18.97 28.48 7.55
N ALA A 458 19.82 27.62 6.97
CA ALA A 458 19.39 26.56 6.07
C ALA A 458 18.49 25.53 6.77
N VAL A 459 18.76 25.23 8.05
CA VAL A 459 17.91 24.37 8.89
C VAL A 459 16.56 25.03 9.20
N ALA A 460 16.55 26.34 9.47
CA ALA A 460 15.32 27.08 9.75
C ALA A 460 14.43 27.21 8.50
N VAL A 461 15.01 27.49 7.34
CA VAL A 461 14.30 27.73 6.09
C VAL A 461 14.29 26.48 5.22
N ASN A 462 13.68 25.41 5.76
CA ASN A 462 13.49 24.16 5.03
C ASN A 462 12.73 24.39 3.72
N GLN A 463 13.26 23.85 2.62
CA GLN A 463 12.81 24.02 1.24
C GLN A 463 11.29 23.90 1.03
N GLY A 464 10.56 25.00 1.24
CA GLY A 464 9.10 25.05 1.21
C GLY A 464 8.40 24.08 2.20
N GLY A 465 9.08 23.70 3.29
CA GLY A 465 8.57 22.74 4.29
C GLY A 465 8.44 21.29 3.82
N LYS A 466 8.93 20.95 2.61
CA LYS A 466 8.82 19.61 2.03
C LYS A 466 10.11 18.78 2.12
N ARG A 467 11.27 19.44 2.17
CA ARG A 467 12.61 18.82 2.26
C ARG A 467 13.54 19.68 3.13
N LYS A 468 14.60 19.07 3.66
CA LYS A 468 15.65 19.81 4.38
C LYS A 468 16.39 20.75 3.42
N GLY A 469 16.73 21.95 3.89
CA GLY A 469 17.64 22.88 3.18
C GLY A 469 18.97 22.20 2.86
N ALA A 470 19.49 22.41 1.65
CA ALA A 470 20.75 21.87 1.17
C ALA A 470 21.54 22.91 0.37
#